data_AF-A0AA40S5N4-F1
#
_entry.id   AF-A0AA40S5N4-F1
#
_cell.length_a   1.000
_cell.length_b   1.000
_cell.length_c   1.000
_cell.angle_alpha   90.00
_cell.angle_beta   90.00
_cell.angle_gamma   90.00
#
_symmetry.space_group_name_H-M   'P 1'
#
loop_
_entity.id
_entity.type
_entity.pdbx_description
1 polymer ?
#
loop_
_entity_poly.entity_id
_entity_poly.type
_entity_poly.pdbx_seq_one_letter_code
_entity_poly.pdbx_strand_id
1 'polypeptide(L)'
;MQLLAAIVRALAAAGRFTWVTVWEGGKFVSRLVRTALTPPDPVGEAEAELAHELTAPVEQEPSPAEQWGRAAMLHMAGEPQASAGVLDDAARAYLDTLTVDQQVALSQNDPATIGRHLLGERLLPSLPRPPTPAEFRAIEAARAAAAAAEAQQEMDADDFKNRHFKQVLDDLIVEDLPKAA
;
A
#
# COMPACT_ATOMS: atom_id res chain seq x y z
N MET A 1 -31.60 -51.43 -18.21
CA MET A 1 -31.09 -50.93 -16.91
C MET A 1 -31.37 -49.44 -16.64
N GLN A 2 -31.56 -48.56 -17.64
CA GLN A 2 -31.83 -47.12 -17.40
C GLN A 2 -33.30 -46.79 -17.02
N LEU A 3 -34.26 -47.60 -17.46
CA LEU A 3 -35.69 -47.39 -17.17
C LEU A 3 -36.04 -47.57 -15.68
N LEU A 4 -35.41 -48.55 -15.01
CA LEU A 4 -35.59 -48.82 -13.58
C LEU A 4 -35.03 -47.68 -12.71
N ALA A 5 -33.90 -47.08 -13.09
CA ALA A 5 -33.32 -45.94 -12.37
C ALA A 5 -34.19 -44.67 -12.47
N ALA A 6 -34.86 -44.46 -13.62
CA ALA A 6 -35.81 -43.37 -13.79
C ALA A 6 -37.12 -43.58 -12.99
N ILE A 7 -37.61 -44.83 -12.92
CA ILE A 7 -38.81 -45.17 -12.13
C ILE A 7 -38.55 -45.03 -10.62
N VAL A 8 -37.37 -45.43 -10.14
CA VAL A 8 -36.96 -45.22 -8.73
C VAL A 8 -36.81 -43.74 -8.40
N ARG A 9 -36.26 -42.91 -9.30
CA ARG A 9 -36.20 -41.44 -9.13
C ARG A 9 -37.59 -40.79 -9.12
N ALA A 10 -38.53 -41.28 -9.94
CA ALA A 10 -39.90 -40.77 -9.95
C ALA A 10 -40.68 -41.16 -8.68
N LEU A 11 -40.48 -42.38 -8.16
CA LEU A 11 -41.08 -42.83 -6.90
C LEU A 11 -40.50 -42.09 -5.67
N ALA A 12 -39.21 -41.76 -5.68
CA ALA A 12 -38.58 -40.96 -4.61
C ALA A 12 -39.07 -39.50 -4.56
N ALA A 13 -39.54 -38.95 -5.68
CA ALA A 13 -40.13 -37.61 -5.73
C ALA A 13 -41.59 -37.58 -5.24
N ALA A 14 -42.34 -38.67 -5.42
CA ALA A 14 -43.77 -38.76 -5.06
C ALA A 14 -44.02 -38.92 -3.54
N GLY A 15 -43.03 -39.37 -2.76
CA GLY A 15 -43.16 -39.60 -1.31
C GLY A 15 -42.96 -38.38 -0.42
N ARG A 16 -42.80 -37.17 -0.97
CA ARG A 16 -42.33 -35.99 -0.22
C ARG A 16 -43.39 -35.22 0.55
N PHE A 17 -44.68 -35.55 0.37
CA PHE A 17 -45.77 -34.80 0.96
C PHE A 17 -46.87 -35.74 1.42
N THR A 18 -47.21 -35.70 2.70
CA THR A 18 -48.36 -36.42 3.24
C THR A 18 -49.45 -35.43 3.63
N TRP A 19 -50.69 -35.77 3.30
CA TRP A 19 -51.85 -34.96 3.61
C TRP A 19 -52.29 -35.29 5.04
N VAL A 20 -52.16 -34.33 5.96
CA VAL A 20 -52.51 -34.53 7.36
C VAL A 20 -53.67 -33.60 7.70
N THR A 21 -54.76 -34.17 8.20
CA THR A 21 -55.90 -33.41 8.73
C THR A 21 -55.78 -33.33 10.24
N VAL A 22 -55.74 -32.12 10.77
CA VAL A 22 -55.59 -31.84 12.21
C VAL A 22 -56.79 -31.03 12.69
N TRP A 23 -57.25 -31.30 13.91
CA TRP A 23 -58.33 -30.55 14.55
C TRP A 23 -57.73 -29.39 15.36
N GLU A 24 -57.91 -28.16 14.88
CA GLU A 24 -57.47 -26.93 15.57
C GLU A 24 -58.69 -26.05 15.87
N GLY A 25 -58.93 -25.78 17.16
CA GLY A 25 -59.91 -24.76 17.58
C GLY A 25 -61.37 -24.99 17.16
N GLY A 26 -61.81 -26.25 17.06
CA GLY A 26 -63.20 -26.58 16.71
C GLY A 26 -63.49 -26.72 15.20
N LYS A 27 -62.46 -26.70 14.35
CA LYS A 27 -62.58 -26.92 12.90
C LYS A 27 -61.51 -27.91 12.42
N PHE A 28 -61.82 -28.68 11.39
CA PHE A 28 -60.84 -29.52 10.70
C PHE A 28 -60.06 -28.68 9.69
N VAL A 29 -58.73 -28.70 9.79
CA VAL A 29 -57.83 -28.06 8.85
C VAL A 29 -56.89 -29.12 8.29
N SER A 30 -56.85 -29.22 6.96
CA SER A 30 -55.96 -30.15 6.27
C SER A 30 -54.76 -29.41 5.72
N ARG A 31 -53.56 -29.90 6.03
CA ARG A 31 -52.30 -29.29 5.60
C ARG A 31 -51.38 -30.35 5.00
N LEU A 32 -50.59 -29.91 4.03
CA LEU A 32 -49.56 -30.71 3.39
C LEU A 32 -48.29 -30.62 4.24
N VAL A 33 -47.83 -31.72 4.84
CA VAL A 33 -46.64 -31.73 5.69
C VAL A 33 -45.53 -32.54 5.02
N ARG A 34 -44.33 -31.96 4.96
CA ARG A 34 -43.11 -32.62 4.48
C ARG A 34 -42.56 -33.49 5.61
N THR A 35 -42.50 -34.79 5.41
CA THR A 35 -42.05 -35.75 6.44
C THR A 35 -40.52 -35.66 6.62
N ALA A 36 -40.08 -35.40 7.85
CA ALA A 36 -38.67 -35.19 8.24
C ALA A 36 -37.84 -36.50 8.40
N LEU A 37 -38.27 -37.61 7.78
CA LEU A 37 -37.59 -38.91 7.86
C LEU A 37 -36.94 -39.29 6.52
N THR A 38 -36.28 -38.33 5.88
CA THR A 38 -35.44 -38.59 4.70
C THR A 38 -33.97 -38.60 5.15
N PRO A 39 -33.14 -39.59 4.75
CA PRO A 39 -31.70 -39.52 4.99
C PRO A 39 -31.14 -38.21 4.42
N PRO A 40 -30.12 -37.59 5.05
CA PRO A 40 -29.50 -36.39 4.52
C PRO A 40 -29.06 -36.65 3.08
N ASP A 41 -29.42 -35.73 2.19
CA ASP A 41 -29.11 -35.82 0.76
C ASP A 41 -27.64 -35.39 0.58
N PRO A 42 -26.69 -36.33 0.43
CA PRO A 42 -25.27 -36.00 0.39
C PRO A 42 -24.91 -35.18 -0.87
N VAL A 43 -25.80 -35.14 -1.87
CA VAL A 43 -25.60 -34.37 -3.10
C VAL A 43 -25.99 -32.90 -2.88
N GLY A 44 -27.05 -32.65 -2.10
CA GLY A 44 -27.48 -31.28 -1.79
C GLY A 44 -26.53 -30.52 -0.87
N GLU A 45 -25.88 -31.23 0.06
CA GLU A 45 -24.82 -30.65 0.91
C GLU A 45 -23.54 -30.38 0.11
N ALA A 46 -23.14 -31.28 -0.78
CA ALA A 46 -21.98 -31.08 -1.65
C ALA A 46 -22.17 -29.93 -2.66
N GLU A 47 -23.38 -29.75 -3.19
CA GLU A 47 -23.69 -28.61 -4.07
C GLU A 47 -23.73 -27.28 -3.31
N ALA A 48 -24.14 -27.28 -2.04
CA ALA A 48 -24.13 -26.09 -1.18
C ALA A 48 -22.69 -25.68 -0.77
N GLU A 49 -21.80 -26.64 -0.51
CA GLU A 49 -20.38 -26.38 -0.27
C GLU A 49 -19.68 -25.85 -1.53
N LEU A 50 -19.96 -26.44 -2.70
CA LEU A 50 -19.43 -25.96 -3.98
C LEU A 50 -19.93 -24.54 -4.31
N ALA A 51 -21.19 -24.24 -3.99
CA ALA A 51 -21.74 -22.89 -4.16
C ALA A 51 -21.09 -21.86 -3.22
N HIS A 52 -20.69 -22.29 -2.01
CA HIS A 52 -19.96 -21.44 -1.07
C HIS A 52 -18.50 -21.22 -1.50
N GLU A 53 -17.86 -22.25 -2.05
CA GLU A 53 -16.50 -22.17 -2.59
C GLU A 53 -16.43 -21.32 -3.87
N LEU A 54 -17.47 -21.38 -4.71
CA LEU A 54 -17.61 -20.53 -5.90
C LEU A 54 -18.02 -19.07 -5.59
N THR A 55 -18.42 -18.76 -4.35
CA THR A 55 -18.67 -17.39 -3.88
C THR A 55 -17.56 -16.84 -2.98
N ALA A 56 -16.45 -17.56 -2.84
CA ALA A 56 -15.25 -17.01 -2.21
C ALA A 56 -14.86 -15.73 -2.94
N PRO A 57 -14.73 -14.58 -2.25
CA PRO A 57 -14.30 -13.35 -2.89
C PRO A 57 -12.92 -13.60 -3.49
N VAL A 58 -12.81 -13.46 -4.81
CA VAL A 58 -11.52 -13.49 -5.50
C VAL A 58 -10.69 -12.37 -4.89
N GLU A 59 -9.60 -12.71 -4.19
CA GLU A 59 -8.63 -11.71 -3.71
C GLU A 59 -8.11 -10.95 -4.92
N GLN A 60 -8.67 -9.75 -5.14
CA GLN A 60 -8.21 -8.86 -6.19
C GLN A 60 -6.88 -8.26 -5.75
N GLU A 61 -5.87 -8.35 -6.62
CA GLU A 61 -4.61 -7.67 -6.37
C GLU A 61 -4.85 -6.16 -6.20
N PRO A 62 -4.21 -5.53 -5.20
CA PRO A 62 -4.37 -4.11 -4.96
C PRO A 62 -3.85 -3.31 -6.16
N SER A 63 -4.58 -2.27 -6.53
CA SER A 63 -4.15 -1.36 -7.59
C SER A 63 -2.80 -0.70 -7.24
N PRO A 64 -2.00 -0.22 -8.22
CA PRO A 64 -0.74 0.47 -7.94
C PRO A 64 -0.90 1.65 -6.96
N ALA A 65 -1.96 2.45 -7.10
CA ALA A 65 -2.26 3.53 -6.16
C ALA A 65 -2.55 2.99 -4.75
N GLU A 66 -3.30 1.89 -4.64
CA GLU A 66 -3.56 1.30 -3.33
C GLU A 66 -2.28 0.74 -2.68
N GLN A 67 -1.39 0.11 -3.46
CA GLN A 67 -0.08 -0.34 -2.97
C GLN A 67 0.75 0.84 -2.46
N TRP A 68 0.79 1.95 -3.21
CA TRP A 68 1.46 3.17 -2.80
C TRP A 68 0.88 3.77 -1.52
N GLY A 69 -0.45 3.84 -1.40
CA GLY A 69 -1.07 4.36 -0.18
C GLY A 69 -0.85 3.48 1.04
N ARG A 70 -0.88 2.15 0.87
CA ARG A 70 -0.56 1.21 1.95
C ARG A 70 0.90 1.39 2.40
N ALA A 71 1.84 1.47 1.46
CA ALA A 71 3.23 1.73 1.76
C ALA A 71 3.45 3.09 2.44
N ALA A 72 2.71 4.13 2.05
CA ALA A 72 2.76 5.44 2.70
C ALA A 72 2.29 5.40 4.15
N MET A 73 1.22 4.65 4.45
CA MET A 73 0.76 4.46 5.82
C MET A 73 1.80 3.71 6.67
N LEU A 74 2.42 2.66 6.13
CA LEU A 74 3.50 1.93 6.81
C LEU A 74 4.71 2.84 7.07
N HIS A 75 5.07 3.68 6.09
CA HIS A 75 6.14 4.67 6.25
C HIS A 75 5.83 5.66 7.38
N MET A 76 4.63 6.24 7.41
CA MET A 76 4.21 7.17 8.47
C MET A 76 4.07 6.48 9.84
N ALA A 77 3.79 5.18 9.87
CA ALA A 77 3.77 4.38 11.10
C ALA A 77 5.18 4.09 11.67
N GLY A 78 6.24 4.51 10.98
CA GLY A 78 7.62 4.25 11.38
C GLY A 78 8.14 2.88 10.93
N GLU A 79 7.53 2.26 9.93
CA GLU A 79 7.95 0.99 9.34
C GLU A 79 8.51 1.18 7.90
N PRO A 80 9.62 1.93 7.73
CA PRO A 80 10.15 2.27 6.40
C PRO A 80 10.69 1.05 5.63
N GLN A 81 10.99 -0.05 6.32
CA GLN A 81 11.41 -1.30 5.68
C GLN A 81 10.25 -2.00 4.97
N ALA A 82 9.02 -1.85 5.49
CA ALA A 82 7.82 -2.43 4.92
C ALA A 82 7.31 -1.64 3.70
N SER A 83 7.70 -0.36 3.59
CA SER A 83 7.41 0.48 2.42
C SER A 83 8.52 0.45 1.36
N ALA A 84 9.68 -0.15 1.68
CA ALA A 84 10.85 -0.19 0.82
C ALA A 84 10.56 -0.96 -0.49
N GLY A 85 10.86 -0.34 -1.62
CA GLY A 85 10.64 -0.92 -2.95
C GLY A 85 9.28 -0.59 -3.58
N VAL A 86 8.33 -0.05 -2.81
CA VAL A 86 7.06 0.47 -3.35
C VAL A 86 7.13 1.98 -3.54
N LEU A 87 7.61 2.71 -2.53
CA LEU A 87 7.76 4.16 -2.59
C LEU A 87 9.13 4.56 -3.14
N ASP A 88 9.12 5.48 -4.11
CA ASP A 88 10.35 6.12 -4.55
C ASP A 88 10.90 7.12 -3.52
N ASP A 89 12.10 7.65 -3.77
CA ASP A 89 12.75 8.61 -2.87
C ASP A 89 11.96 9.93 -2.77
N ALA A 90 11.30 10.35 -3.85
CA ALA A 90 10.54 11.60 -3.89
C ALA A 90 9.31 11.52 -2.99
N ALA A 91 8.58 10.41 -3.05
CA ALA A 91 7.42 10.15 -2.21
C ALA A 91 7.81 10.03 -0.73
N ARG A 92 8.91 9.33 -0.42
CA ARG A 92 9.42 9.24 0.96
C ARG A 92 9.83 10.62 1.50
N ALA A 93 10.62 11.37 0.75
CA ALA A 93 11.01 12.72 1.13
C ALA A 93 9.79 13.65 1.31
N TYR A 94 8.78 13.53 0.45
CA TYR A 94 7.53 14.25 0.61
C TYR A 94 6.83 13.91 1.93
N LEU A 95 6.66 12.62 2.24
CA LEU A 95 6.03 12.19 3.50
C LEU A 95 6.80 12.68 4.72
N ASP A 96 8.13 12.67 4.67
CA ASP A 96 9.01 13.14 5.75
C ASP A 96 8.91 14.65 5.99
N THR A 97 8.49 15.42 4.98
CA THR A 97 8.32 16.88 5.09
C THR A 97 6.94 17.31 5.60
N LEU A 98 5.97 16.39 5.68
CA LEU A 98 4.62 16.72 6.13
C LEU A 98 4.60 17.04 7.62
N THR A 99 3.86 18.09 7.99
CA THR A 99 3.56 18.38 9.39
C THR A 99 2.67 17.30 9.99
N VAL A 100 2.62 17.21 11.33
CA VAL A 100 1.75 16.24 12.02
C VAL A 100 0.28 16.40 11.59
N ASP A 101 -0.22 17.62 11.50
CA ASP A 101 -1.60 17.89 11.06
C ASP A 101 -1.84 17.42 9.62
N GLN A 102 -0.85 17.57 8.74
CA GLN A 102 -0.93 17.10 7.36
C GLN A 102 -0.88 15.58 7.27
N GLN A 103 -0.06 14.91 8.09
CA GLN A 103 -0.04 13.45 8.17
C GLN A 103 -1.39 12.91 8.66
N VAL A 104 -1.98 13.55 9.67
CA VAL A 104 -3.33 13.21 10.15
C VAL A 104 -4.38 13.45 9.06
N ALA A 105 -4.30 14.57 8.34
CA ALA A 105 -5.22 14.84 7.22
C ALA A 105 -5.06 13.82 6.09
N LEU A 106 -3.83 13.38 5.79
CA LEU A 106 -3.57 12.35 4.79
C LEU A 106 -4.14 10.99 5.24
N SER A 107 -3.93 10.60 6.50
CA SER A 107 -4.36 9.30 7.05
C SER A 107 -5.89 9.13 7.17
N GLN A 108 -6.66 10.22 7.02
CA GLN A 108 -8.12 10.16 6.97
C GLN A 108 -8.67 9.64 5.63
N ASN A 109 -7.81 9.47 4.62
CA ASN A 109 -8.19 9.00 3.29
C ASN A 109 -7.93 7.50 3.13
N ASP A 110 -8.66 6.86 2.23
CA ASP A 110 -8.39 5.47 1.86
C ASP A 110 -7.03 5.33 1.15
N PRO A 111 -6.38 4.15 1.21
CA PRO A 111 -5.07 3.96 0.60
C PRO A 111 -5.03 4.28 -0.90
N ALA A 112 -6.10 3.97 -1.66
CA ALA A 112 -6.10 4.29 -3.08
C ALA A 112 -6.11 5.81 -3.32
N THR A 113 -6.82 6.58 -2.49
CA THR A 113 -6.80 8.06 -2.55
C THR A 113 -5.44 8.63 -2.14
N ILE A 114 -4.81 8.08 -1.10
CA ILE A 114 -3.45 8.46 -0.70
C ILE A 114 -2.47 8.22 -1.86
N GLY A 115 -2.49 7.04 -2.47
CA GLY A 115 -1.60 6.73 -3.59
C GLY A 115 -1.84 7.62 -4.80
N ARG A 116 -3.09 7.91 -5.16
CA ARG A 116 -3.40 8.85 -6.25
C ARG A 116 -2.88 10.26 -5.97
N HIS A 117 -2.87 10.70 -4.71
CA HIS A 117 -2.25 11.96 -4.32
C HIS A 117 -0.74 11.93 -4.54
N LEU A 118 -0.07 10.90 -4.03
CA LEU A 118 1.38 10.73 -4.16
C LEU A 118 1.84 10.59 -5.62
N LEU A 119 1.04 9.92 -6.45
CA LEU A 119 1.28 9.79 -7.89
C LEU A 119 0.93 11.07 -8.68
N GLY A 120 0.33 12.08 -8.04
CA GLY A 120 -0.09 13.32 -8.68
C GLY A 120 -1.35 13.20 -9.54
N GLU A 121 -2.03 12.05 -9.54
CA GLU A 121 -3.27 11.80 -10.28
C GLU A 121 -4.47 12.56 -9.69
N ARG A 122 -4.49 12.73 -8.36
CA ARG A 122 -5.53 13.47 -7.64
C ARG A 122 -4.96 14.20 -6.43
N LEU A 123 -4.88 15.52 -6.51
CA LEU A 123 -4.39 16.34 -5.41
C LEU A 123 -5.46 16.51 -4.31
N LEU A 124 -5.04 16.29 -3.07
CA LEU A 124 -5.84 16.60 -1.87
C LEU A 124 -5.67 18.09 -1.52
N PRO A 125 -6.76 18.88 -1.45
CA PRO A 125 -6.68 20.34 -1.39
C PRO A 125 -6.09 20.89 -0.08
N SER A 126 -6.11 20.10 1.00
CA SER A 126 -5.51 20.46 2.29
C SER A 126 -4.02 20.14 2.39
N LEU A 127 -3.44 19.48 1.38
CA LEU A 127 -2.07 19.00 1.41
C LEU A 127 -1.21 19.68 0.35
N PRO A 128 0.09 19.86 0.62
CA PRO A 128 1.02 20.30 -0.40
C PRO A 128 1.05 19.30 -1.57
N ARG A 129 1.32 19.80 -2.78
CA ARG A 129 1.51 18.95 -3.95
C ARG A 129 2.80 18.13 -3.79
N PRO A 130 2.78 16.80 -3.99
CA PRO A 130 3.99 16.00 -4.02
C PRO A 130 4.89 16.40 -5.18
N PRO A 131 6.22 16.52 -4.97
CA PRO A 131 7.15 16.73 -6.05
C PRO A 131 7.16 15.51 -6.97
N THR A 132 7.24 15.76 -8.27
CA THR A 132 7.50 14.69 -9.24
C THR A 132 8.92 14.15 -9.06
N PRO A 133 9.21 12.92 -9.52
CA PRO A 133 10.56 12.36 -9.45
C PRO A 133 11.62 13.24 -10.14
N ALA A 134 11.25 13.95 -11.21
CA ALA A 134 12.14 14.87 -11.91
C ALA A 134 12.42 16.14 -11.09
N GLU A 135 11.39 16.74 -10.49
CA GLU A 135 11.53 17.91 -9.60
C GLU A 135 12.39 17.55 -8.38
N PHE A 136 12.16 16.38 -7.77
CA PHE A 136 12.96 15.92 -6.64
C PHE A 136 14.43 15.74 -7.01
N ARG A 137 14.74 15.09 -8.14
CA ARG A 137 16.12 14.94 -8.63
C ARG A 137 16.79 16.29 -8.90
N ALA A 138 16.04 17.27 -9.41
CA ALA A 138 16.59 18.61 -9.64
C ALA A 138 16.93 19.31 -8.31
N ILE A 139 16.09 19.16 -7.28
CA ILE A 139 16.35 19.70 -5.94
C ILE A 139 17.59 19.04 -5.32
N GLU A 140 17.69 17.70 -5.37
CA GLU A 140 18.83 16.97 -4.83
C GLU A 140 20.12 17.26 -5.61
N ALA A 141 20.05 17.40 -6.93
CA ALA A 141 21.19 17.81 -7.74
C ALA A 141 21.68 19.22 -7.38
N ALA A 142 20.76 20.16 -7.15
CA ALA A 142 21.11 21.51 -6.70
C ALA A 142 21.74 21.50 -5.30
N ARG A 143 21.22 20.70 -4.37
CA ARG A 143 21.81 20.52 -3.04
C ARG A 143 23.21 19.93 -3.12
N ALA A 144 23.40 18.87 -3.91
CA ALA A 144 24.69 18.24 -4.10
C ALA A 144 25.71 19.20 -4.74
N ALA A 145 25.28 20.00 -5.73
CA ALA A 145 26.13 21.01 -6.36
C ALA A 145 26.54 22.11 -5.37
N ALA A 146 25.62 22.57 -4.52
CA ALA A 146 25.94 23.57 -3.48
C ALA A 146 26.95 23.01 -2.47
N ALA A 147 26.77 21.78 -2.00
CA ALA A 147 27.71 21.12 -1.10
C ALA A 147 29.11 20.93 -1.74
N ALA A 148 29.16 20.57 -3.03
CA ALA A 148 30.42 20.45 -3.75
C ALA A 148 31.12 21.81 -3.93
N ALA A 149 30.36 22.89 -4.17
CA ALA A 149 30.91 24.24 -4.28
C ALA A 149 31.49 24.73 -2.94
N GLU A 150 30.83 24.43 -1.82
CA GLU A 150 31.33 24.74 -0.47
C GLU A 150 32.64 23.99 -0.18
N ALA A 151 32.68 22.69 -0.46
CA ALA A 151 33.90 21.89 -0.31
C ALA A 151 35.05 22.41 -1.18
N GLN A 152 34.77 22.83 -2.41
CA GLN A 152 35.79 23.43 -3.28
C GLN A 152 36.31 24.76 -2.72
N GLN A 153 35.44 25.60 -2.18
CA GLN A 153 35.84 26.86 -1.55
C GLN A 153 36.73 26.62 -0.32
N GLU A 154 36.44 25.59 0.47
CA GLU A 154 37.27 25.20 1.62
C GLU A 154 38.67 24.76 1.16
N MET A 155 38.74 23.90 0.13
CA MET A 155 40.01 23.47 -0.46
C MET A 155 40.81 24.66 -1.02
N ASP A 156 40.16 25.56 -1.76
CA ASP A 156 40.80 26.75 -2.33
C ASP A 156 41.30 27.71 -1.23
N ALA A 157 40.53 27.84 -0.13
CA ALA A 157 40.91 28.64 1.03
C ALA A 157 42.13 28.05 1.76
N ASP A 158 42.20 26.73 1.90
CA ASP A 158 43.34 26.06 2.51
C ASP A 158 44.59 26.10 1.62
N ASP A 159 44.43 25.93 0.30
CA ASP A 159 45.50 26.13 -0.67
C ASP A 159 46.02 27.57 -0.67
N PHE A 160 45.13 28.55 -0.51
CA PHE A 160 45.51 29.95 -0.34
C PHE A 160 46.34 30.16 0.94
N LYS A 161 45.88 29.66 2.10
CA LYS A 161 46.62 29.76 3.37
C LYS A 161 48.01 29.11 3.25
N ASN A 162 48.09 27.93 2.65
CA ASN A 162 49.35 27.20 2.47
C ASN A 162 50.34 27.96 1.58
N ARG A 163 49.87 28.54 0.46
CA ARG A 163 50.72 29.38 -0.40
C ARG A 163 51.18 30.64 0.32
N HIS A 164 50.28 31.32 1.03
CA HIS A 164 50.61 32.52 1.78
C HIS A 164 51.64 32.24 2.87
N PHE A 165 51.49 31.15 3.63
CA PHE A 165 52.44 30.77 4.67
C PHE A 165 53.83 30.46 4.10
N LYS A 166 53.92 29.74 2.97
CA LYS A 166 55.19 29.49 2.29
C LYS A 166 55.86 30.79 1.83
N GLN A 167 55.09 31.71 1.25
CA GLN A 167 55.62 33.00 0.82
C GLN A 167 56.21 33.78 2.00
N VAL A 168 55.50 33.86 3.13
CA VAL A 168 56.00 34.56 4.33
C VAL A 168 57.28 33.89 4.87
N LEU A 169 57.37 32.56 4.86
CA LEU A 169 58.60 31.86 5.27
C LEU A 169 59.76 32.14 4.31
N ASP A 170 59.52 32.12 3.00
CA ASP A 170 60.54 32.42 2.00
C ASP A 170 61.06 33.86 2.16
N ASP A 171 60.17 34.83 2.38
CA ASP A 171 60.54 36.22 2.60
C ASP A 171 61.42 36.40 3.85
N LEU A 172 61.07 35.73 4.96
CA LEU A 172 61.87 35.76 6.20
C LEU A 172 63.26 35.13 6.04
N ILE A 173 63.37 34.02 5.29
CA ILE A 173 64.66 33.36 5.04
C ILE A 173 65.59 34.26 4.21
N VAL A 174 65.04 35.00 3.24
CA VAL A 174 65.82 35.90 2.38
C VAL A 174 66.30 37.14 3.15
N GLU A 175 65.49 37.66 4.07
CA GLU A 175 65.82 38.85 4.86
C GLU A 175 66.93 38.59 5.92
N ASP A 176 67.04 37.36 6.42
CA ASP A 176 67.98 36.97 7.48
C ASP A 176 69.36 36.50 6.96
N LEU A 177 69.65 36.63 5.66
CA LEU A 177 70.99 36.39 5.11
C LEU A 177 71.86 37.64 5.28
N PRO A 178 72.84 37.66 6.23
CA PRO A 178 73.76 38.77 6.33
C PRO A 178 74.53 38.88 5.02
N LYS A 179 74.53 40.08 4.42
CA LYS A 179 75.43 40.39 3.30
C LYS A 179 76.86 40.13 3.78
N ALA A 180 77.46 39.06 3.29
CA ALA A 180 78.88 38.79 3.50
C ALA A 180 79.64 40.00 2.93
N ALA A 181 80.21 40.79 3.85
CA ALA A 181 81.08 41.92 3.56
C ALA A 181 82.48 41.45 3.18
#